data_AF-A0AAW6LR25-F1
#
_entry.id   AF-A0AAW6LR25-F1
#
_cell.length_a   1.000
_cell.length_b   1.000
_cell.length_c   1.000
_cell.angle_alpha   90.00
_cell.angle_beta   90.00
_cell.angle_gamma   90.00
#
_symmetry.space_group_name_H-M   'P 1'
#
loop_
_entity.id
_entity.type
_entity.pdbx_description
1 polymer ?
#
loop_
_entity_poly.entity_id
_entity_poly.type
_entity_poly.pdbx_seq_one_letter_code
_entity_poly.pdbx_strand_id
1 'polypeptide(L)' 'MGQVLDNISQFADEIRADGVEGDKLMRLTDGSAKRLRDAGVVRMLQPKEFGGLEAHPREFAETAMAIGAM' A
#
# COMPACT_ATOMS: atom_id res chain seq x y z
N MET A 1 12.24 1.88 -8.80
CA MET A 1 11.25 1.44 -7.80
C MET A 1 10.08 0.84 -8.56
N GLY A 2 9.29 -0.03 -7.92
CA GLY A 2 8.11 -0.61 -8.54
C GLY A 2 7.00 0.42 -8.73
N GLN A 3 6.17 0.27 -9.77
CA GLN A 3 5.11 1.25 -10.07
C GLN A 3 4.13 1.43 -8.89
N VAL A 4 3.85 0.35 -8.16
CA VAL A 4 2.97 0.40 -6.97
C VAL A 4 3.59 1.19 -5.83
N LEU A 5 4.90 1.05 -5.63
CA LEU A 5 5.62 1.81 -4.61
C LEU A 5 5.63 3.30 -4.95
N ASP A 6 5.82 3.66 -6.22
CA ASP A 6 5.77 5.04 -6.67
C ASP A 6 4.35 5.62 -6.46
N ASN A 7 3.31 4.84 -6.77
CA ASN A 7 1.91 5.24 -6.58
C ASN A 7 1.53 5.45 -5.11
N ILE A 8 2.05 4.66 -4.17
CA ILE A 8 1.70 4.81 -2.75
C ILE A 8 2.57 5.87 -2.06
N SER A 9 3.82 6.05 -2.51
CA SER A 9 4.77 7.01 -1.93
C SER A 9 4.31 8.47 -2.08
N GLN A 10 3.48 8.79 -3.08
CA GLN A 10 2.87 10.11 -3.20
C GLN A 10 1.96 10.47 -2.02
N PHE A 11 1.53 9.48 -1.24
CA PHE A 11 0.67 9.65 -0.06
C PHE A 11 1.40 9.36 1.26
N ALA A 12 2.73 9.38 1.28
CA ALA A 12 3.52 8.97 2.44
C ALA A 12 3.18 9.80 3.69
N ASP A 13 2.98 11.11 3.54
CA ASP A 13 2.66 12.00 4.66
C ASP A 13 1.26 11.74 5.21
N GLU A 14 0.27 11.49 4.33
CA GLU A 14 -1.07 11.11 4.76
C GLU A 14 -1.12 9.74 5.41
N ILE A 15 -0.37 8.76 4.90
CA ILE A 15 -0.27 7.41 5.49
C ILE A 15 0.32 7.50 6.90
N ARG A 16 1.36 8.32 7.09
CA ARG A 16 1.96 8.56 8.41
C ARG A 16 0.95 9.20 9.37
N ALA A 17 0.23 10.23 8.91
CA ALA A 17 -0.81 10.88 9.71
C ALA A 17 -1.96 9.92 10.05
N ASP A 18 -2.40 9.11 9.10
CA ASP A 18 -3.43 8.08 9.27
C ASP A 18 -2.99 6.97 10.23
N GLY A 19 -1.68 6.71 10.39
CA GLY A 19 -1.16 5.74 11.35
C GLY A 19 -1.53 6.10 12.79
N VAL A 20 -1.31 7.36 13.19
CA VAL A 20 -1.66 7.86 14.52
C VAL A 20 -3.16 7.74 14.79
N GLU A 21 -3.99 8.00 13.78
CA GLU A 21 -5.44 7.88 13.93
C GLU A 21 -5.91 6.43 13.92
N GLY A 22 -5.30 5.58 13.10
CA GLY A 22 -5.57 4.15 13.05
C GLY A 22 -5.30 3.45 14.37
N ASP A 23 -4.23 3.83 15.07
CA ASP A 23 -3.90 3.31 16.41
C ASP A 23 -5.01 3.61 17.43
N LYS A 24 -5.59 4.82 17.40
CA LYS A 24 -6.72 5.18 18.28
C LYS A 24 -7.98 4.40 17.93
N LEU A 25 -8.23 4.19 16.63
CA LEU A 25 -9.39 3.46 16.14
C LEU A 25 -9.27 1.94 16.29
N MET A 26 -8.06 1.43 16.57
CA MET A 26 -7.71 0.00 16.56
C MET A 26 -8.04 -0.68 15.22
N ARG A 27 -7.99 0.08 14.13
CA ARG A 27 -8.17 -0.37 12.74
C ARG A 27 -7.58 0.65 11.79
N LEU A 28 -7.31 0.27 10.55
CA LEU A 28 -6.97 1.25 9.51
C LEU A 28 -8.11 2.27 9.34
N THR A 29 -7.72 3.53 9.15
CA THR A 29 -8.66 4.57 8.70
C THR A 29 -9.19 4.19 7.32
N ASP A 30 -10.42 4.62 7.00
CA ASP A 30 -11.02 4.34 5.70
C ASP A 30 -10.21 4.98 4.55
N GLY A 31 -9.58 6.14 4.84
CA GLY A 31 -8.65 6.82 3.93
C GLY A 31 -7.40 6.00 3.62
N SER A 32 -6.70 5.51 4.66
CA SER A 32 -5.51 4.67 4.48
C SER A 32 -5.85 3.37 3.73
N ALA A 33 -6.93 2.70 4.12
CA ALA A 33 -7.39 1.49 3.45
C ALA A 33 -7.78 1.72 1.98
N LYS A 34 -8.37 2.88 1.66
CA LYS A 34 -8.66 3.28 0.28
C LYS A 34 -7.38 3.53 -0.54
N ARG A 35 -6.40 4.26 0.01
CA ARG A 35 -5.13 4.52 -0.68
C ARG A 35 -4.35 3.24 -1.01
N LEU A 36 -4.27 2.30 -0.07
CA LEU A 36 -3.64 1.00 -0.30
C LEU A 36 -4.33 0.21 -1.43
N ARG A 37 -5.67 0.27 -1.51
CA ARG A 37 -6.45 -0.36 -2.59
C ARG A 37 -6.21 0.32 -3.93
N ASP A 38 -6.34 1.65 -3.97
CA ASP A 38 -6.27 2.43 -5.20
C ASP A 38 -4.84 2.44 -5.80
N ALA A 39 -3.81 2.42 -4.96
CA ALA A 39 -2.42 2.33 -5.40
C ALA A 39 -2.04 0.94 -5.95
N GLY A 40 -2.87 -0.09 -5.71
CA GLY A 40 -2.66 -1.45 -6.20
C GLY A 40 -1.89 -2.38 -5.25
N VAL A 41 -1.58 -1.95 -4.02
CA VAL A 41 -0.80 -2.71 -3.04
C VAL A 41 -1.42 -4.08 -2.76
N VAL A 42 -2.74 -4.11 -2.56
CA VAL A 42 -3.49 -5.34 -2.23
C VAL A 42 -3.49 -6.35 -3.39
N ARG A 43 -3.22 -5.90 -4.63
CA ARG A 43 -3.30 -6.73 -5.85
C ARG A 43 -1.94 -7.08 -6.46
N MET A 44 -0.84 -6.76 -5.78
CA MET A 44 0.51 -6.98 -6.32
C MET A 44 0.77 -8.43 -6.71
N LEU A 45 0.40 -9.39 -5.86
CA LEU A 45 0.62 -10.82 -6.11
C LEU A 45 -0.62 -11.53 -6.70
N GLN A 46 -1.69 -10.80 -6.95
CA GLN A 46 -2.92 -11.36 -7.50
C GLN A 46 -2.73 -11.69 -8.99
N PRO A 47 -3.32 -12.79 -9.50
CA PRO A 47 -3.29 -13.12 -10.92
C PRO A 47 -3.90 -12.01 -11.79
N LYS A 48 -3.34 -11.83 -12.99
CA LYS A 48 -3.81 -10.81 -13.95
C LYS A 48 -5.23 -11.06 -14.44
N GLU A 49 -5.65 -12.33 -14.51
CA GLU A 49 -7.03 -12.68 -14.89
C GLU A 49 -8.10 -12.09 -13.96
N PHE A 50 -7.73 -11.78 -12.71
CA PHE A 50 -8.60 -11.14 -11.72
C PHE A 50 -8.27 -9.65 -11.51
N GLY A 51 -7.52 -9.03 -12.43
CA GLY A 51 -7.11 -7.62 -12.35
C GLY A 51 -5.96 -7.37 -11.37
N GLY A 52 -5.13 -8.38 -11.11
CA GLY A 52 -3.89 -8.27 -10.35
C GLY A 52 -2.66 -7.93 -11.20
N LEU A 53 -1.50 -7.85 -10.57
CA LEU A 53 -0.26 -7.39 -11.21
C LEU A 53 0.76 -8.51 -11.46
N GLU A 54 0.67 -9.63 -10.74
CA GLU A 54 1.69 -10.69 -10.74
C GLU A 54 3.12 -10.13 -10.59
N ALA A 55 3.27 -9.15 -9.68
CA ALA A 55 4.52 -8.45 -9.45
C ALA A 55 5.62 -9.41 -8.99
N HIS A 56 6.87 -9.06 -9.31
CA HIS A 56 8.01 -9.85 -8.86
C HIS A 56 8.09 -9.83 -7.31
N PRO A 57 8.43 -10.95 -6.63
CA PRO A 57 8.42 -11.01 -5.16
C PRO A 57 9.26 -9.93 -4.47
N ARG A 58 10.40 -9.56 -5.09
CA ARG A 58 11.23 -8.44 -4.63
C ARG A 58 10.48 -7.11 -4.61
N GLU A 59 9.73 -6.81 -5.66
CA GLU A 59 8.97 -5.56 -5.77
C GLU A 59 7.88 -5.49 -4.71
N PHE A 60 7.19 -6.61 -4.46
CA PHE A 60 6.24 -6.73 -3.36
C PHE A 60 6.90 -6.49 -2.00
N ALA A 61 8.03 -7.16 -1.74
CA ALA A 61 8.74 -7.02 -0.46
C ALA A 61 9.23 -5.59 -0.23
N GLU A 62 9.82 -4.95 -1.24
CA GLU A 62 10.26 -3.54 -1.18
C GLU A 62 9.07 -2.61 -0.90
N THR A 63 7.93 -2.84 -1.54
CA THR A 63 6.72 -2.03 -1.33
C THR A 63 6.16 -2.20 0.09
N ALA A 64 6.05 -3.44 0.57
CA ALA A 64 5.53 -3.74 1.90
C ALA A 64 6.43 -3.16 3.01
N MET A 65 7.76 -3.32 2.88
CA MET A 65 8.72 -2.76 3.83
C MET A 65 8.71 -1.24 3.83
N ALA A 66 8.62 -0.61 2.65
CA ALA A 66 8.56 0.84 2.55
C ALA A 66 7.31 1.40 3.24
N ILE A 67 6.12 0.82 3.01
CA ILE A 67 4.88 1.24 3.68
C ILE A 67 5.00 1.08 5.21
N GLY A 68 5.56 -0.03 5.68
CA GLY A 68 5.74 -0.28 7.11
C GLY A 68 6.74 0.66 7.79
N ALA A 69 7.57 1.36 7.02
CA ALA A 69 8.55 2.33 7.51
C ALA A 69 8.09 3.81 7.37
N MET A 70 6.90 4.06 6.81
CA MET A 70 6.39 5.43 6.60
C MET A 70 5.98 6.12 7.88
#